data_AF-A0A948HV39-F1
#
_entry.id   AF-A0A948HV39-F1
#
_cell.length_a   1.000
_cell.length_b   1.000
_cell.length_c   1.000
_cell.angle_alpha   90.00
_cell.angle_beta   90.00
_cell.angle_gamma   90.00
#
_symmetry.space_group_name_H-M   'P 1'
#
loop_
_entity.id
_entity.type
_entity.pdbx_description
1 polymer ?
#
loop_
_entity_poly.entity_id
_entity_poly.type
_entity_poly.pdbx_seq_one_letter_code
_entity_poly.pdbx_strand_id
1 'polypeptide(L)'
;MPFTHACFISFSSDAGPATKFATLFYEELKSQLSYLDKTLSIFKYDQSGHVRDNDDWQLWILPQLHQSALMITIASPTYFKSAETCLKEFRCMQALARHRSQLLQNNPAENEWIIGIRICAEHEMPELNQNYAIWDFPGCRPSPSAVRQQRHRRTVEIISDLIFQRCKNMQARVAQLQVPKEQLEQAIEPIMIDLDTPDAFPSWTGVKP
;
A
#
# COMPACT_ATOMS: atom_id res chain seq x y z
N MET A 1 -9.56 -9.48 -16.03
CA MET A 1 -9.21 -8.23 -15.33
C MET A 1 -7.73 -7.98 -15.59
N PRO A 2 -7.26 -6.76 -15.92
CA PRO A 2 -5.85 -6.50 -16.25
C PRO A 2 -4.92 -6.75 -15.04
N PHE A 3 -5.46 -6.62 -13.84
CA PHE A 3 -4.81 -6.89 -12.56
C PHE A 3 -5.20 -8.27 -12.03
N THR A 4 -4.24 -8.97 -11.41
CA THR A 4 -4.44 -10.25 -10.70
C THR A 4 -5.00 -10.03 -9.30
N HIS A 5 -4.58 -8.94 -8.64
CA HIS A 5 -4.96 -8.62 -7.27
C HIS A 5 -5.78 -7.32 -7.21
N ALA A 6 -6.75 -7.28 -6.30
CA ALA A 6 -7.47 -6.07 -5.95
C ALA A 6 -6.54 -5.05 -5.28
N CYS A 7 -5.69 -5.51 -4.37
CA CYS A 7 -4.68 -4.65 -3.76
C CYS A 7 -3.42 -5.38 -3.30
N PHE A 8 -2.33 -4.62 -3.26
CA PHE A 8 -1.07 -4.92 -2.61
C PHE A 8 -1.04 -4.25 -1.23
N ILE A 9 -0.66 -4.96 -0.15
CA ILE A 9 -0.51 -4.38 1.18
C ILE A 9 0.96 -4.34 1.60
N SER A 10 1.49 -3.14 1.79
CA SER A 10 2.79 -2.88 2.42
C SER A 10 2.62 -2.49 3.89
N PHE A 11 3.45 -3.08 4.75
CA PHE A 11 3.48 -2.81 6.18
C PHE A 11 4.90 -3.07 6.73
N SER A 12 5.19 -2.54 7.93
CA SER A 12 6.47 -2.83 8.59
C SER A 12 6.52 -4.31 9.00
N SER A 13 7.57 -5.03 8.61
CA SER A 13 7.77 -6.44 8.94
C SER A 13 8.36 -6.67 10.34
N ASP A 14 8.31 -5.66 11.21
CA ASP A 14 8.81 -5.80 12.58
C ASP A 14 7.94 -6.81 13.35
N ALA A 15 8.50 -7.57 14.30
CA ALA A 15 7.73 -8.52 15.13
C ALA A 15 6.75 -7.82 16.12
N GLY A 16 6.39 -6.57 15.84
CA GLY A 16 5.65 -5.66 16.71
C GLY A 16 4.14 -5.63 16.47
N PRO A 17 3.45 -4.71 17.17
CA PRO A 17 2.02 -4.51 17.02
C PRO A 17 1.57 -4.14 15.60
N ALA A 18 2.46 -3.55 14.78
CA ALA A 18 2.16 -3.16 13.40
C ALA A 18 1.93 -4.38 12.50
N THR A 19 2.83 -5.38 12.52
CA THR A 19 2.63 -6.65 11.80
C THR A 19 1.38 -7.40 12.25
N LYS A 20 1.12 -7.43 13.57
CA LYS A 20 -0.11 -8.05 14.10
C LYS A 20 -1.36 -7.32 13.61
N PHE A 21 -1.34 -5.98 13.62
CA PHE A 21 -2.42 -5.18 13.06
C PHE A 21 -2.60 -5.46 11.57
N ALA A 22 -1.52 -5.45 10.78
CA ALA A 22 -1.58 -5.68 9.34
C ALA A 22 -2.16 -7.07 9.01
N THR A 23 -1.81 -8.08 9.80
CA THR A 23 -2.36 -9.43 9.66
C THR A 23 -3.86 -9.48 9.94
N LEU A 24 -4.31 -8.89 11.05
CA LEU A 24 -5.74 -8.85 11.39
C LEU A 24 -6.55 -7.99 10.42
N PHE A 25 -5.97 -6.87 9.98
CA PHE A 25 -6.56 -6.00 8.95
C PHE A 25 -6.72 -6.77 7.63
N TYR A 26 -5.69 -7.50 7.19
CA TYR A 26 -5.76 -8.34 6.00
C TYR A 26 -6.85 -9.41 6.11
N GLU A 27 -6.95 -10.11 7.24
CA GLU A 27 -7.99 -11.13 7.44
C GLU A 27 -9.40 -10.55 7.31
N GLU A 28 -9.66 -9.43 7.99
CA GLU A 28 -10.95 -8.75 7.93
C GLU A 28 -11.21 -8.19 6.52
N LEU A 29 -10.22 -7.55 5.89
CA LEU A 29 -10.34 -7.02 4.52
C LEU A 29 -10.62 -8.13 3.51
N LYS A 30 -9.91 -9.26 3.60
CA LYS A 30 -10.13 -10.44 2.76
C LYS A 30 -11.55 -10.98 2.92
N SER A 31 -12.02 -11.08 4.16
CA SER A 31 -13.38 -11.53 4.44
C SER A 31 -14.41 -10.60 3.78
N GLN A 32 -14.26 -9.29 3.94
CA GLN A 32 -15.18 -8.29 3.38
C GLN A 32 -15.14 -8.26 1.85
N LEU A 33 -13.96 -8.24 1.23
CA LEU A 33 -13.84 -8.30 -0.23
C LEU A 33 -14.44 -9.58 -0.80
N SER A 34 -14.27 -10.73 -0.14
CA SER A 34 -14.83 -12.00 -0.61
C SER A 34 -16.37 -12.03 -0.61
N TYR A 35 -17.00 -11.21 0.23
CA TYR A 35 -18.45 -11.04 0.24
C TYR A 35 -18.93 -10.21 -0.96
N LEU A 36 -18.16 -9.20 -1.36
CA LEU A 36 -18.44 -8.36 -2.53
C LEU A 36 -18.16 -9.09 -3.85
N ASP A 37 -17.00 -9.76 -3.93
CA ASP A 37 -16.57 -10.51 -5.10
C ASP A 37 -15.51 -11.55 -4.73
N LYS A 38 -15.84 -12.83 -4.89
CA LYS A 38 -14.97 -13.96 -4.54
C LYS A 38 -13.75 -14.10 -5.46
N THR A 39 -13.73 -13.41 -6.59
CA THR A 39 -12.61 -13.45 -7.54
C THR A 39 -11.51 -12.45 -7.19
N LEU A 40 -11.82 -11.47 -6.34
CA LEU A 40 -10.84 -10.48 -5.90
C LEU A 40 -9.88 -11.10 -4.88
N SER A 41 -8.59 -10.97 -5.17
CA SER A 41 -7.51 -11.44 -4.31
C SER A 41 -6.73 -10.26 -3.74
N ILE A 42 -6.16 -10.43 -2.54
CA ILE A 42 -5.28 -9.44 -1.92
C ILE A 42 -3.90 -10.06 -1.84
N PHE A 43 -2.89 -9.35 -2.34
CA PHE A 43 -1.50 -9.70 -2.08
C PHE A 43 -1.05 -9.04 -0.78
N LYS A 44 -0.72 -9.86 0.22
CA LYS A 44 -0.05 -9.43 1.45
C LYS A 44 1.30 -10.14 1.49
N TYR A 45 2.39 -9.37 1.52
CA TYR A 45 3.70 -9.96 1.76
C TYR A 45 3.85 -10.27 3.25
N ASP A 46 3.84 -11.55 3.61
CA ASP A 46 3.98 -12.01 5.00
C ASP A 46 4.86 -13.25 5.00
N GLN A 47 6.18 -13.06 5.10
CA GLN A 47 7.09 -14.16 5.34
C GLN A 47 8.08 -13.83 6.46
N SER A 48 7.74 -14.35 7.63
CA SER A 48 8.68 -14.78 8.64
C SER A 48 9.52 -15.95 8.08
N GLY A 49 10.72 -15.67 7.61
CA GLY A 49 11.69 -16.72 7.28
C GLY A 49 12.27 -16.57 5.89
N HIS A 50 13.46 -15.97 5.87
CA HIS A 50 14.32 -15.77 4.71
C HIS A 50 13.85 -14.69 3.73
N VAL A 51 14.85 -13.93 3.29
CA VAL A 51 14.84 -13.17 2.03
C VAL A 51 14.16 -11.79 2.03
N ARG A 52 14.84 -10.84 2.67
CA ARG A 52 14.87 -9.43 2.22
C ARG A 52 16.28 -9.04 1.72
N ASP A 53 17.15 -10.03 1.49
CA ASP A 53 18.48 -9.83 0.95
C ASP A 53 18.36 -9.68 -0.57
N ASN A 54 18.60 -8.46 -1.07
CA ASN A 54 18.82 -7.94 -2.44
C ASN A 54 18.16 -8.59 -3.69
N ASP A 55 17.94 -9.90 -3.76
CA ASP A 55 17.41 -10.63 -4.92
C ASP A 55 15.87 -10.72 -4.93
N ASP A 56 15.21 -10.60 -3.78
CA ASP A 56 13.77 -10.89 -3.69
C ASP A 56 12.83 -9.74 -4.05
N TRP A 57 13.35 -8.51 -4.04
CA TRP A 57 12.55 -7.33 -4.38
C TRP A 57 12.03 -7.38 -5.82
N GLN A 58 12.95 -7.63 -6.76
CA GLN A 58 12.63 -7.68 -8.19
C GLN A 58 11.86 -8.94 -8.57
N LEU A 59 12.14 -10.06 -7.91
CA LEU A 59 11.53 -11.36 -8.23
C LEU A 59 10.13 -11.51 -7.64
N TRP A 60 9.88 -11.02 -6.44
CA TRP A 60 8.64 -11.31 -5.71
C TRP A 60 7.78 -10.10 -5.41
N ILE A 61 8.35 -8.95 -5.05
CA ILE A 61 7.51 -7.80 -4.67
C ILE A 61 7.05 -7.02 -5.90
N LEU A 62 7.99 -6.64 -6.77
CA LEU A 62 7.69 -5.78 -7.91
C LEU A 62 6.62 -6.38 -8.85
N PRO A 63 6.65 -7.68 -9.20
CA PRO A 63 5.61 -8.27 -10.04
C PRO A 63 4.24 -8.22 -9.37
N GLN A 64 4.17 -8.46 -8.06
CA GLN A 64 2.92 -8.48 -7.30
C GLN A 64 2.34 -7.07 -7.16
N LEU A 65 3.22 -6.08 -7.03
CA LEU A 65 2.87 -4.67 -7.08
C LEU A 65 2.27 -4.29 -8.45
N HIS A 66 2.93 -4.67 -9.55
CA HIS A 66 2.43 -4.42 -10.91
C HIS A 66 1.10 -5.13 -11.20
N GLN A 67 0.92 -6.33 -10.65
CA GLN A 67 -0.30 -7.11 -10.81
C GLN A 67 -1.45 -6.65 -9.90
N SER A 68 -1.23 -5.69 -9.00
CA SER A 68 -2.24 -5.16 -8.10
C SER A 68 -2.90 -3.90 -8.66
N ALA A 69 -4.23 -3.86 -8.60
CA ALA A 69 -5.00 -2.68 -9.00
C ALA A 69 -4.71 -1.50 -8.07
N LEU A 70 -4.84 -1.72 -6.76
CA LEU A 70 -4.58 -0.71 -5.74
C LEU A 70 -3.40 -1.11 -4.86
N MET A 71 -2.92 -0.16 -4.07
CA MET A 71 -1.84 -0.37 -3.12
C MET A 71 -2.24 0.25 -1.77
N ILE A 72 -1.95 -0.44 -0.69
CA ILE A 72 -2.26 -0.04 0.68
C ILE A 72 -0.95 0.07 1.45
N THR A 73 -0.76 1.20 2.11
CA THR A 73 0.36 1.41 3.03
C THR A 73 -0.17 1.45 4.45
N ILE A 74 0.17 0.44 5.25
CA ILE A 74 -0.11 0.42 6.68
C ILE A 74 1.09 1.01 7.41
N ALA A 75 1.01 2.30 7.68
CA ALA A 75 2.07 3.03 8.33
C ALA A 75 1.93 3.02 9.85
N SER A 76 2.95 2.47 10.48
CA SER A 76 3.26 2.64 11.90
C SER A 76 4.21 3.83 12.07
N PRO A 77 4.40 4.33 13.30
CA PRO A 77 5.40 5.37 13.58
C PRO A 77 6.84 5.02 13.15
N THR A 78 7.15 3.73 13.04
CA THR A 78 8.46 3.19 12.64
C THR A 78 8.58 2.94 11.14
N TYR A 79 7.45 2.92 10.40
CA TYR A 79 7.39 2.53 8.99
C TYR A 79 8.38 3.32 8.11
N PHE A 80 8.41 4.65 8.24
CA PHE A 80 9.31 5.53 7.46
C PHE A 80 10.67 5.80 8.12
N LYS A 81 10.88 5.35 9.37
CA LYS A 81 12.07 5.71 10.16
C LYS A 81 13.13 4.61 10.20
N SER A 82 12.71 3.36 10.27
CA SER A 82 13.61 2.24 10.60
C SER A 82 13.55 1.07 9.62
N ALA A 83 12.67 1.15 8.61
CA ALA A 83 12.52 0.11 7.61
C ALA A 83 12.80 0.69 6.22
N GLU A 84 14.08 0.69 5.83
CA GLU A 84 14.54 1.13 4.50
C GLU A 84 13.73 0.45 3.38
N THR A 85 13.43 -0.84 3.55
CA THR A 85 12.59 -1.59 2.62
C THR A 85 11.16 -1.05 2.51
N CYS A 86 10.54 -0.59 3.60
CA CYS A 86 9.19 -0.04 3.58
C CYS A 86 9.12 1.33 2.89
N LEU A 87 10.18 2.14 3.04
CA LEU A 87 10.33 3.38 2.30
C LEU A 87 10.53 3.10 0.81
N LYS A 88 11.39 2.14 0.45
CA LYS A 88 11.58 1.68 -0.93
C LYS A 88 10.28 1.18 -1.55
N GLU A 89 9.53 0.34 -0.83
CA GLU A 89 8.20 -0.13 -1.20
C GLU A 89 7.26 1.03 -1.51
N PHE A 90 7.19 1.99 -0.59
CA PHE A 90 6.32 3.15 -0.74
C PHE A 90 6.71 4.01 -1.94
N ARG A 91 8.00 4.31 -2.13
CA ARG A 91 8.47 5.09 -3.30
C ARG A 91 8.14 4.40 -4.62
N CYS A 92 8.30 3.08 -4.69
CA CYS A 92 7.87 2.29 -5.86
C CYS A 92 6.36 2.36 -6.07
N MET A 93 5.55 2.28 -5.01
CA MET A 93 4.09 2.46 -5.09
C MET A 93 3.73 3.85 -5.65
N GLN A 94 4.37 4.91 -5.14
CA GLN A 94 4.11 6.29 -5.59
C GLN A 94 4.43 6.47 -7.07
N ALA A 95 5.55 5.90 -7.50
CA ALA A 95 5.97 5.97 -8.89
C ALA A 95 5.05 5.22 -9.83
N LEU A 96 4.63 4.00 -9.45
CA LEU A 96 3.66 3.23 -10.20
C LEU A 96 2.33 3.97 -10.31
N ALA A 97 1.88 4.58 -9.21
CA ALA A 97 0.67 5.41 -9.18
C ALA A 97 0.78 6.61 -10.13
N ARG A 98 1.93 7.29 -10.18
CA ARG A 98 2.17 8.40 -11.13
C ARG A 98 2.14 7.93 -12.58
N HIS A 99 2.86 6.84 -12.89
CA HIS A 99 2.90 6.25 -14.23
C HIS A 99 1.50 5.86 -14.72
N ARG A 100 0.75 5.11 -13.90
CA ARG A 100 -0.63 4.70 -14.23
C ARG A 100 -1.57 5.90 -14.37
N SER A 101 -1.40 6.94 -13.55
CA SER A 101 -2.21 8.16 -13.67
C SER A 101 -1.94 8.89 -14.99
N GLN A 102 -0.68 8.95 -15.43
CA GLN A 102 -0.31 9.54 -16.72
C GLN A 102 -0.90 8.73 -17.88
N LEU A 103 -0.79 7.40 -17.85
CA LEU A 103 -1.33 6.52 -18.89
C LEU A 103 -2.85 6.62 -18.99
N LEU A 104 -3.56 6.66 -17.85
CA LEU A 104 -5.02 6.74 -17.83
C LEU A 104 -5.55 8.18 -17.94
N GLN A 105 -4.67 9.18 -18.12
CA GLN A 105 -5.02 10.60 -18.19
C GLN A 105 -5.84 11.06 -16.97
N ASN A 106 -5.56 10.47 -15.80
CA ASN A 106 -6.24 10.82 -14.56
C ASN A 106 -5.77 12.20 -14.08
N ASN A 107 -6.68 12.93 -13.43
CA ASN A 107 -6.29 14.13 -12.72
C ASN A 107 -5.33 13.73 -11.58
N PRO A 108 -4.13 14.32 -11.47
CA PRO A 108 -3.20 14.05 -10.37
C PRO A 108 -3.81 14.22 -8.98
N ALA A 109 -4.85 15.06 -8.85
CA ALA A 109 -5.56 15.26 -7.60
C ALA A 109 -6.37 14.04 -7.13
N GLU A 110 -6.65 13.07 -8.01
CA GLU A 110 -7.49 11.92 -7.65
C GLU A 110 -6.71 10.81 -6.94
N ASN A 111 -5.37 10.73 -7.05
CA ASN A 111 -4.45 9.82 -6.35
C ASN A 111 -5.08 8.47 -5.90
N GLU A 112 -5.84 7.83 -6.79
CA GLU A 112 -6.77 6.75 -6.42
C GLU A 112 -6.06 5.42 -6.13
N TRP A 113 -4.78 5.34 -6.47
CA TRP A 113 -4.01 4.11 -6.48
C TRP A 113 -3.51 3.68 -5.11
N ILE A 114 -3.31 4.64 -4.19
CA ILE A 114 -2.71 4.38 -2.87
C ILE A 114 -3.71 4.75 -1.76
N ILE A 115 -3.91 3.81 -0.84
CA ILE A 115 -4.68 4.01 0.39
C ILE A 115 -3.70 3.99 1.57
N GLY A 116 -3.64 5.08 2.31
CA GLY A 116 -2.86 5.18 3.54
C GLY A 116 -3.67 4.70 4.74
N ILE A 117 -3.07 3.88 5.59
CA ILE A 117 -3.65 3.44 6.86
C ILE A 117 -2.69 3.81 7.97
N ARG A 118 -3.13 4.64 8.93
CA ARG A 118 -2.32 5.01 10.10
C ARG A 118 -2.80 4.26 11.33
N ILE A 119 -1.91 3.49 11.94
CA ILE A 119 -2.22 2.73 13.18
C ILE A 119 -2.23 3.66 14.42
N CYS A 120 -1.69 4.87 14.29
CA CYS A 120 -1.74 5.90 15.32
C CYS A 120 -1.85 7.29 14.67
N ALA A 121 -2.81 8.10 15.14
CA ALA A 121 -3.01 9.47 14.66
C ALA A 121 -2.02 10.48 15.31
N GLU A 122 -1.29 10.09 16.35
CA GLU A 122 -0.43 10.99 17.14
C GLU A 122 0.83 11.45 16.40
N HIS A 123 1.15 10.85 15.25
CA HIS A 123 2.33 11.22 14.48
C HIS A 123 1.93 11.51 13.05
N GLU A 124 2.24 12.73 12.60
CA GLU A 124 2.16 13.08 11.20
C GLU A 124 3.11 12.18 10.40
N MET A 125 2.63 11.75 9.23
CA MET A 125 3.39 10.95 8.28
C MET A 125 3.42 11.73 6.98
N PRO A 126 4.41 12.64 6.79
CA PRO A 126 4.41 13.61 5.70
C PRO A 126 4.24 12.98 4.32
N GLU A 127 4.82 11.78 4.12
CA GLU A 127 4.70 11.03 2.87
C GLU A 127 3.27 10.54 2.57
N LEU A 128 2.47 10.22 3.59
CA LEU A 128 1.06 9.85 3.41
C LEU A 128 0.14 11.05 3.24
N ASN A 129 0.56 12.25 3.66
CA ASN A 129 -0.27 13.46 3.60
C ASN A 129 -0.37 14.09 2.18
N GLN A 130 0.21 13.46 1.16
CA GLN A 130 0.28 13.97 -0.22
C GLN A 130 -0.96 13.62 -1.06
N ASN A 131 -2.16 14.01 -0.58
CA ASN A 131 -3.45 13.77 -1.25
C ASN A 131 -3.84 12.29 -1.40
N TYR A 132 -3.34 11.40 -0.55
CA TYR A 132 -3.82 10.01 -0.50
C TYR A 132 -5.10 9.90 0.34
N ALA A 133 -5.89 8.86 0.10
CA ALA A 133 -6.99 8.51 0.99
C ALA A 133 -6.40 7.91 2.28
N ILE A 134 -6.40 8.67 3.37
CA ILE A 134 -5.82 8.26 4.66
C ILE A 134 -6.93 7.83 5.61
N TRP A 135 -6.76 6.66 6.23
CA TRP A 135 -7.67 6.11 7.23
C TRP A 135 -6.95 5.89 8.56
N ASP A 136 -7.51 6.43 9.63
CA ASP A 136 -6.95 6.34 10.98
C ASP A 136 -7.58 5.21 11.78
N PHE A 137 -6.73 4.44 12.44
CA PHE A 137 -7.12 3.38 13.38
C PHE A 137 -6.61 3.70 14.80
N PRO A 138 -7.14 4.74 15.46
CA PRO A 138 -6.68 5.15 16.78
C PRO A 138 -6.90 4.03 17.82
N GLY A 139 -5.90 3.84 18.67
CA GLY A 139 -5.93 2.84 19.74
C GLY A 139 -5.72 1.39 19.30
N CYS A 140 -5.45 1.13 18.02
CA CYS A 140 -5.15 -0.23 17.54
C CYS A 140 -3.71 -0.67 17.85
N ARG A 141 -2.78 0.27 18.05
CA ARG A 141 -1.38 -0.03 18.42
C ARG A 141 -1.25 -0.83 19.74
N PRO A 142 -1.88 -0.44 20.87
CA PRO A 142 -1.79 -1.22 22.11
C PRO A 142 -2.57 -2.55 22.05
N SER A 143 -3.57 -2.67 21.18
CA SER A 143 -4.42 -3.85 21.07
C SER A 143 -4.80 -4.11 19.60
N PRO A 144 -3.97 -4.83 18.82
CA PRO A 144 -4.24 -5.10 17.41
C PRO A 144 -5.59 -5.80 17.17
N SER A 145 -6.07 -6.59 18.12
CA SER A 145 -7.42 -7.19 18.12
C SER A 145 -8.54 -6.15 18.04
N ALA A 146 -8.26 -4.88 18.36
CA ALA A 146 -9.21 -3.79 18.23
C ALA A 146 -9.70 -3.63 16.78
N VAL A 147 -8.93 -4.04 15.77
CA VAL A 147 -9.39 -4.08 14.37
C VAL A 147 -10.73 -4.82 14.21
N ARG A 148 -10.96 -5.85 15.02
CA ARG A 148 -12.20 -6.65 15.00
C ARG A 148 -13.35 -6.03 15.80
N GLN A 149 -13.13 -4.92 16.51
CA GLN A 149 -14.21 -4.17 17.16
C GLN A 149 -15.13 -3.57 16.11
N GLN A 150 -16.43 -3.46 16.43
CA GLN A 150 -17.46 -3.01 15.50
C GLN A 150 -17.13 -1.68 14.79
N ARG A 151 -16.55 -0.72 15.50
CA ARG A 151 -16.14 0.58 14.93
C ARG A 151 -15.11 0.43 13.80
N HIS A 152 -14.11 -0.42 14.00
CA HIS A 152 -12.99 -0.60 13.08
C HIS A 152 -13.37 -1.56 11.95
N ARG A 153 -14.26 -2.52 12.20
CA ARG A 153 -14.89 -3.33 11.16
C ARG A 153 -15.65 -2.50 10.15
N ARG A 154 -16.41 -1.48 10.59
CA ARG A 154 -17.08 -0.55 9.69
C ARG A 154 -16.08 0.23 8.84
N THR A 155 -14.94 0.63 9.40
CA THR A 155 -13.85 1.25 8.61
C THR A 155 -13.31 0.29 7.55
N VAL A 156 -13.06 -0.99 7.91
CA VAL A 156 -12.60 -2.01 6.97
C VAL A 156 -13.64 -2.30 5.87
N GLU A 157 -14.94 -2.29 6.21
CA GLU A 157 -16.04 -2.41 5.25
C GLU A 157 -16.02 -1.26 4.24
N ILE A 158 -15.92 -0.01 4.71
CA ILE A 158 -15.84 1.18 3.84
C ILE A 158 -14.60 1.11 2.93
N ILE A 159 -13.45 0.68 3.46
CA ILE A 159 -12.23 0.49 2.67
C ILE A 159 -12.43 -0.61 1.62
N SER A 160 -13.12 -1.71 1.97
CA SER A 160 -13.44 -2.80 1.04
C SER A 160 -14.32 -2.33 -0.11
N ASP A 161 -15.38 -1.57 0.20
CA ASP A 161 -16.25 -0.96 -0.81
C ASP A 161 -15.48 -0.03 -1.73
N LEU A 162 -14.62 0.82 -1.16
CA LEU A 162 -13.76 1.72 -1.93
C LEU A 162 -12.85 0.94 -2.89
N ILE A 163 -12.19 -0.12 -2.40
CA ILE A 163 -11.32 -0.98 -3.22
C ILE A 163 -12.12 -1.60 -4.36
N PHE A 164 -13.29 -2.17 -4.04
CA PHE A 164 -14.15 -2.81 -5.03
C PHE A 164 -14.58 -1.84 -6.14
N GLN A 165 -15.06 -0.65 -5.76
CA GLN A 165 -15.48 0.36 -6.72
C GLN A 165 -14.31 0.86 -7.58
N ARG A 166 -13.16 1.11 -6.98
CA ARG A 166 -11.95 1.53 -7.71
C ARG A 166 -11.46 0.45 -8.66
N CYS A 167 -11.43 -0.82 -8.25
CA CYS A 167 -11.10 -1.94 -9.13
C CYS A 167 -12.01 -2.00 -10.36
N LYS A 168 -13.32 -1.86 -10.17
CA LYS A 168 -14.30 -1.82 -11.27
C LYS A 168 -14.07 -0.64 -12.21
N ASN A 169 -13.93 0.56 -11.65
CA ASN A 169 -13.71 1.78 -12.43
C ASN A 169 -12.41 1.72 -13.24
N MET A 170 -11.35 1.22 -12.63
CA MET A 170 -10.07 1.01 -13.29
C MET A 170 -10.16 -0.02 -14.42
N GLN A 171 -10.83 -1.15 -14.18
CA GLN A 171 -11.02 -2.15 -15.23
C GLN A 171 -11.81 -1.57 -16.42
N ALA A 172 -12.86 -0.80 -16.15
CA ALA A 172 -13.64 -0.14 -17.19
C ALA A 172 -12.79 0.88 -17.97
N ARG A 173 -11.98 1.71 -17.28
CA ARG A 173 -11.09 2.69 -17.91
C ARG A 173 -10.01 2.03 -18.76
N VAL A 174 -9.34 1.00 -18.26
CA VAL A 174 -8.32 0.26 -19.03
C VAL A 174 -8.92 -0.34 -20.30
N ALA A 175 -10.12 -0.92 -20.19
CA ALA A 175 -10.82 -1.46 -21.36
C ALA A 175 -11.22 -0.36 -22.37
N GLN A 176 -11.70 0.79 -21.89
CA GLN A 176 -12.09 1.92 -22.72
C GLN A 176 -10.91 2.52 -23.48
N LEU A 177 -9.77 2.71 -22.80
CA LEU A 177 -8.57 3.31 -23.37
C LEU A 177 -7.70 2.30 -24.14
N GLN A 178 -8.08 1.02 -24.13
CA GLN A 178 -7.35 -0.08 -24.78
C GLN A 178 -5.87 -0.13 -24.39
N VAL A 179 -5.56 0.25 -23.14
CA VAL A 179 -4.17 0.28 -22.65
C VAL A 179 -3.67 -1.16 -22.53
N PRO A 180 -2.58 -1.54 -23.23
CA PRO A 180 -1.98 -2.87 -23.09
C PRO A 180 -1.56 -3.13 -21.65
N LYS A 181 -1.73 -4.37 -21.20
CA LYS A 181 -1.35 -4.79 -19.85
C LYS A 181 0.13 -4.49 -19.59
N GLU A 182 0.96 -4.69 -20.60
CA GLU A 182 2.40 -4.46 -20.59
C GLU A 182 2.76 -2.99 -20.32
N GLN A 183 1.91 -2.04 -20.73
CA GLN A 183 2.13 -0.61 -20.42
C GLN A 183 1.77 -0.27 -18.97
N LEU A 184 0.75 -0.94 -18.40
CA LEU A 184 0.37 -0.79 -16.99
C LEU A 184 1.39 -1.42 -16.04
N GLU A 185 2.10 -2.45 -16.52
CA GLU A 185 3.12 -3.21 -15.80
C GLU A 185 4.55 -2.82 -16.18
N GLN A 186 4.70 -1.88 -17.13
CA GLN A 186 6.01 -1.51 -17.66
C GLN A 186 6.92 -1.07 -16.51
N ALA A 187 8.08 -1.71 -16.44
CA ALA A 187 8.98 -1.60 -15.32
C ALA A 187 9.37 -0.15 -15.08
N ILE A 188 9.28 0.25 -13.81
CA ILE A 188 9.91 1.46 -13.31
C ILE A 188 11.43 1.18 -13.23
N GLU A 189 12.07 1.00 -14.38
CA GLU A 189 13.52 0.86 -14.47
C GLU A 189 14.30 2.10 -13.98
N PRO A 190 13.77 3.36 -13.93
CA PRO A 190 14.60 4.47 -13.46
C PRO A 190 14.63 4.68 -11.93
N ILE A 191 13.76 4.07 -11.12
CA ILE A 191 13.71 4.42 -9.67
C ILE A 191 14.67 3.59 -8.83
N MET A 192 15.18 2.50 -9.37
CA MET A 192 16.25 1.76 -8.68
C MET A 192 17.59 2.47 -8.76
N ILE A 193 17.83 3.33 -9.78
CA ILE A 193 19.11 4.02 -9.96
C ILE A 193 19.28 5.17 -8.94
N ASP A 194 18.17 5.74 -8.45
CA ASP A 194 18.18 6.92 -7.56
C ASP A 194 17.97 6.58 -6.07
N LEU A 195 17.97 5.29 -5.71
CA LEU A 195 17.89 4.82 -4.32
C LEU A 195 19.24 4.34 -3.77
N ASP A 196 20.20 4.06 -4.65
CA ASP A 196 21.61 3.77 -4.28
C ASP A 196 22.45 5.06 -4.20
N THR A 197 21.92 6.20 -4.62
CA THR A 197 22.44 7.52 -4.26
C THR A 197 22.11 7.78 -2.80
N PRO A 198 23.12 7.95 -1.91
CA PRO A 198 22.86 8.35 -0.53
C PRO A 198 22.34 9.78 -0.56
N ASP A 199 21.03 9.94 -0.73
CA ASP A 199 20.39 11.20 -0.45
C ASP A 199 20.68 11.53 1.01
N ALA A 200 21.36 12.65 1.22
CA ALA A 200 21.60 13.20 2.53
C ALA A 200 20.25 13.45 3.19
N PHE A 201 19.78 12.47 3.97
CA PHE A 201 18.66 12.68 4.85
C PHE A 201 18.92 13.97 5.63
N PRO A 202 18.03 14.97 5.62
CA PRO A 202 18.12 16.04 6.59
C PRO A 202 18.06 15.36 7.95
N SER A 203 19.18 15.40 8.68
CA SER A 203 19.23 14.93 10.05
C SER A 203 18.08 15.60 10.77
N TRP A 204 17.10 14.83 11.24
CA TRP A 204 16.02 15.32 12.08
C TRP A 204 16.59 15.65 13.46
N THR A 205 17.42 16.70 13.54
CA THR A 205 17.89 17.33 14.77
C THR A 205 16.83 18.32 15.22
N GLY A 206 15.63 17.83 15.51
CA GLY A 206 14.45 18.67 15.74
C GLY A 206 13.61 18.34 16.96
N VAL A 207 13.94 17.30 17.74
CA VAL A 207 13.21 17.00 18.98
C VAL A 207 14.20 17.04 20.13
N LYS A 208 14.24 18.18 20.83
CA LYS A 208 14.81 18.22 22.19
C LYS A 208 13.86 17.48 23.13
N PRO A 209 14.40 16.78 24.15
CA PRO A 209 13.64 16.00 25.11
C PRO A 209 12.69 16.87 25.94
#